data_AF-A0A7C8EYX5-F1
#
_entry.id   AF-A0A7C8EYX5-F1
#
_cell.length_a   1.000
_cell.length_b   1.000
_cell.length_c   1.000
_cell.angle_alpha   90.00
_cell.angle_beta   90.00
_cell.angle_gamma   90.00
#
_symmetry.space_group_name_H-M   'P 1'
#
loop_
_entity.id
_entity.type
_entity.pdbx_description
1 polymer ?
#
loop_
_entity_poly.entity_id
_entity_poly.type
_entity_poly.pdbx_seq_one_letter_code
_entity_poly.pdbx_strand_id
1 'polypeptide(L)'
;MRKNIFCFVMVLSLSAAAAWSEPPSASDDSHLKQLESRAAEVKSGKAAELAEDALKEALAGVASVQAASAGGNRKLARQKSDMSYLLLDVAESKAEKRELLEQVALKRAELKKLELQLEKNLSGEEK
;
A
#
# COMPACT_ATOMS: atom_id res chain seq x y z
N MET A 1 -3.54 -47.42 32.92
CA MET A 1 -2.81 -46.15 33.07
C MET A 1 -2.65 -45.31 31.78
N ARG A 2 -3.17 -45.71 30.61
CA ARG A 2 -3.06 -44.93 29.36
C ARG A 2 -4.13 -43.85 29.14
N LYS A 3 -5.28 -43.94 29.81
CA LYS A 3 -6.40 -42.99 29.65
C LYS A 3 -6.15 -41.63 30.36
N ASN A 4 -5.40 -41.62 31.46
CA ASN A 4 -5.10 -40.39 32.21
C ASN A 4 -4.09 -39.47 31.50
N ILE A 5 -3.22 -40.05 30.66
CA ILE A 5 -2.23 -39.29 29.87
C ILE A 5 -2.93 -38.54 28.72
N PHE A 6 -3.97 -39.14 28.12
CA PHE A 6 -4.70 -38.53 27.01
C PHE A 6 -5.51 -37.29 27.45
N CYS A 7 -6.09 -37.31 28.65
CA CYS A 7 -6.78 -36.14 29.21
C CYS A 7 -5.81 -35.01 29.58
N PHE A 8 -4.60 -35.33 30.07
CA PHE A 8 -3.61 -34.31 30.46
C PHE A 8 -3.07 -33.53 29.26
N VAL A 9 -2.87 -34.19 28.12
CA VAL A 9 -2.41 -33.54 26.87
C VAL A 9 -3.50 -32.64 26.27
N MET A 10 -4.78 -33.02 26.37
CA MET A 10 -5.90 -32.19 25.92
C MET A 10 -6.06 -30.92 26.76
N VAL A 11 -5.91 -31.01 28.09
CA VAL A 11 -5.97 -29.84 28.98
C VAL A 11 -4.78 -28.90 28.76
N LEU A 12 -3.57 -29.44 28.54
CA LEU A 12 -2.39 -28.61 28.25
C LEU A 12 -2.50 -27.87 26.91
N SER A 13 -3.22 -28.45 25.92
CA SER A 13 -3.42 -27.83 24.61
C SER A 13 -4.40 -26.64 24.64
N LEU A 14 -5.28 -26.57 25.65
CA LEU A 14 -6.26 -25.50 25.78
C LEU A 14 -5.71 -24.26 26.50
N SER A 15 -4.63 -24.41 27.29
CA SER A 15 -4.03 -23.32 28.06
C SER A 15 -3.04 -22.46 27.27
N ALA A 16 -2.63 -22.86 26.07
CA ALA A 16 -1.73 -22.08 25.22
C ALA A 16 -2.45 -20.96 24.42
N ALA A 17 -3.78 -20.94 24.41
CA ALA A 17 -4.58 -19.97 23.65
C ALA A 17 -4.95 -18.71 24.45
N ALA A 18 -4.64 -18.66 25.75
CA ALA A 18 -4.84 -17.44 26.56
C ALA A 18 -3.67 -16.46 26.36
N ALA A 19 -3.36 -16.13 25.10
CA ALA A 19 -2.60 -14.92 24.81
C ALA A 19 -3.53 -13.74 25.15
N TRP A 20 -3.15 -12.99 26.17
CA TRP A 20 -3.93 -11.87 26.71
C TRP A 20 -4.24 -10.87 25.60
N SER A 21 -5.48 -10.89 25.09
CA SER A 21 -6.01 -9.83 24.25
C SER A 21 -6.28 -8.63 25.14
N GLU A 22 -5.33 -7.70 25.18
CA GLU A 22 -5.51 -6.45 25.89
C GLU A 22 -6.58 -5.62 25.16
N PRO A 23 -7.60 -5.09 25.87
CA PRO A 23 -8.71 -4.41 25.23
C PRO A 23 -8.23 -3.21 24.40
N PRO A 24 -8.79 -2.98 23.20
CA PRO A 24 -8.39 -1.89 22.32
C PRO A 24 -8.46 -0.55 23.06
N SER A 25 -7.41 0.26 22.92
CA SER A 25 -7.32 1.60 23.49
C SER A 25 -7.78 2.58 22.45
N ALA A 26 -8.38 3.69 22.88
CA ALA A 26 -8.86 4.76 21.99
C ALA A 26 -7.78 5.26 21.00
N SER A 27 -6.50 5.15 21.36
CA SER A 27 -5.36 5.48 20.49
C SER A 27 -5.19 4.55 19.28
N ASP A 28 -5.50 3.27 19.44
CA ASP A 28 -5.31 2.26 18.39
C ASP A 28 -6.41 2.44 17.31
N ASP A 29 -7.63 2.75 17.72
CA ASP A 29 -8.74 3.10 16.82
C ASP A 29 -8.48 4.40 16.04
N SER A 30 -7.84 5.40 16.66
CA SER A 30 -7.49 6.64 15.95
C SER A 30 -6.44 6.42 14.86
N HIS A 31 -5.48 5.53 15.08
CA HIS A 31 -4.44 5.21 14.09
C HIS A 31 -5.02 4.47 12.88
N LEU A 32 -5.89 3.50 13.12
CA LEU A 32 -6.56 2.77 12.05
C LEU A 32 -7.40 3.70 11.17
N LYS A 33 -8.17 4.60 11.78
CA LYS A 33 -8.99 5.59 11.05
C LYS A 33 -8.15 6.54 10.21
N GLN A 34 -7.00 6.99 10.72
CA GLN A 34 -6.07 7.81 9.94
C GLN A 34 -5.51 7.05 8.75
N LEU A 35 -5.13 5.78 8.93
CA LEU A 35 -4.64 4.93 7.85
C LEU A 35 -5.72 4.69 6.78
N GLU A 36 -6.97 4.45 7.19
CA GLU A 36 -8.12 4.30 6.29
C GLU A 36 -8.41 5.58 5.51
N SER A 37 -8.37 6.74 6.19
CA SER A 37 -8.52 8.05 5.54
C SER A 37 -7.44 8.25 4.49
N ARG A 38 -6.18 7.98 4.84
CA ARG A 38 -5.05 8.08 3.91
C ARG A 38 -5.21 7.14 2.72
N ALA A 39 -5.60 5.89 2.97
CA ALA A 39 -5.85 4.91 1.92
C ALA A 39 -6.97 5.36 0.96
N ALA A 40 -8.01 6.02 1.48
CA ALA A 40 -9.08 6.59 0.66
C ALA A 40 -8.58 7.76 -0.21
N GLU A 41 -7.76 8.65 0.35
CA GLU A 41 -7.11 9.75 -0.40
C GLU A 41 -6.29 9.20 -1.56
N VAL A 42 -5.36 8.27 -1.28
CA VAL A 42 -4.49 7.68 -2.32
C VAL A 42 -5.31 6.95 -3.38
N LYS A 43 -6.37 6.24 -2.97
CA LYS A 43 -7.28 5.53 -3.89
C LYS A 43 -8.08 6.47 -4.78
N SER A 44 -8.36 7.70 -4.34
CA SER A 44 -9.01 8.71 -5.17
C SER A 44 -8.06 9.49 -6.06
N GLY A 45 -6.75 9.33 -5.86
CA GLY A 45 -5.71 10.04 -6.59
C GLY A 45 -5.17 9.26 -7.80
N LYS A 46 -4.08 9.79 -8.36
CA LYS A 46 -3.43 9.25 -9.57
C LYS A 46 -2.88 7.83 -9.39
N ALA A 47 -2.64 7.40 -8.15
CA ALA A 47 -2.18 6.04 -7.87
C ALA A 47 -3.18 4.96 -8.29
N ALA A 48 -4.47 5.28 -8.34
CA ALA A 48 -5.48 4.35 -8.85
C ALA A 48 -5.31 4.05 -10.35
N GLU A 49 -4.84 5.01 -11.13
CA GLU A 49 -4.69 4.88 -12.58
C GLU A 49 -3.26 4.48 -12.96
N LEU A 50 -2.28 5.11 -12.32
CA LEU A 50 -0.87 5.02 -12.69
C LEU A 50 -0.09 4.01 -11.85
N ALA A 51 -0.62 3.49 -10.75
CA ALA A 51 0.08 2.56 -9.88
C ALA A 51 -0.85 1.50 -9.24
N GLU A 52 -1.86 1.05 -9.99
CA GLU A 52 -2.94 0.18 -9.50
C GLU A 52 -2.44 -1.04 -8.70
N ASP A 53 -1.43 -1.76 -9.22
CA ASP A 53 -0.87 -2.94 -8.53
C ASP A 53 -0.28 -2.61 -7.15
N ALA A 54 0.46 -1.50 -7.06
CA ALA A 54 1.07 -1.05 -5.81
C ALA A 54 0.02 -0.54 -4.83
N LEU A 55 -1.01 0.16 -5.33
CA LEU A 55 -2.15 0.58 -4.53
C LEU A 55 -2.92 -0.63 -3.99
N LYS A 56 -3.14 -1.66 -4.81
CA LYS A 56 -3.82 -2.89 -4.40
C LYS A 56 -3.07 -3.62 -3.29
N GLU A 57 -1.75 -3.69 -3.38
CA GLU A 57 -0.89 -4.24 -2.33
C GLU A 57 -1.01 -3.44 -1.03
N ALA A 58 -0.96 -2.11 -1.12
CA ALA A 58 -1.12 -1.23 0.04
C ALA A 58 -2.50 -1.41 0.72
N LEU A 59 -3.58 -1.48 -0.06
CA LEU A 59 -4.93 -1.70 0.45
C LEU A 59 -5.11 -3.08 1.09
N ALA A 60 -4.46 -4.12 0.56
CA ALA A 60 -4.40 -5.43 1.21
C ALA A 60 -3.66 -5.35 2.56
N GLY A 61 -2.61 -4.52 2.64
CA GLY A 61 -1.92 -4.15 3.88
C GLY A 61 -2.89 -3.58 4.91
N VAL A 62 -3.68 -2.57 4.55
CA VAL A 62 -4.69 -1.94 5.43
C VAL A 62 -5.72 -2.95 5.94
N ALA A 63 -6.25 -3.82 5.07
CA ALA A 63 -7.15 -4.89 5.49
C ALA A 63 -6.49 -5.85 6.51
N SER A 64 -5.19 -6.10 6.36
CA SER A 64 -4.42 -6.93 7.29
C SER A 64 -4.21 -6.25 8.66
N VAL A 65 -4.20 -4.91 8.72
CA VAL A 65 -4.18 -4.13 9.97
C VAL A 65 -5.53 -4.26 10.67
N GLN A 66 -6.64 -4.09 9.95
CA GLN A 66 -8.00 -4.27 10.49
C GLN A 66 -8.15 -5.67 11.11
N ALA A 67 -7.69 -6.71 10.40
CA ALA A 67 -7.72 -8.08 10.91
C ALA A 67 -6.87 -8.27 12.19
N ALA A 68 -5.67 -7.67 12.24
CA ALA A 68 -4.81 -7.74 13.42
C ALA A 68 -5.38 -6.97 14.62
N SER A 69 -6.01 -5.82 14.37
CA SER A 69 -6.69 -5.02 15.38
C SER A 69 -7.91 -5.75 15.95
N ALA A 70 -8.76 -6.30 15.08
CA ALA A 70 -9.92 -7.11 15.46
C ALA A 70 -9.52 -8.38 16.24
N GLY A 71 -8.36 -8.96 15.93
CA GLY A 71 -7.78 -10.08 16.67
C GLY A 71 -7.10 -9.72 17.99
N GLY A 72 -7.12 -8.44 18.42
CA GLY A 72 -6.51 -7.98 19.67
C GLY A 72 -4.98 -7.98 19.69
N ASN A 73 -4.32 -8.19 18.54
CA ASN A 73 -2.86 -8.23 18.46
C ASN A 73 -2.31 -6.85 18.09
N ARG A 74 -2.28 -5.95 19.08
CA ARG A 74 -1.90 -4.53 18.90
C ARG A 74 -0.51 -4.32 18.33
N LYS A 75 0.48 -5.11 18.79
CA LYS A 75 1.87 -5.00 18.30
C LYS A 75 1.93 -5.33 16.81
N LEU A 76 1.26 -6.40 16.41
CA LEU A 76 1.16 -6.78 15.00
C LEU A 76 0.37 -5.74 14.19
N ALA A 77 -0.73 -5.21 14.74
CA ALA A 77 -1.51 -4.16 14.09
C ALA A 77 -0.68 -2.90 13.85
N ARG A 78 0.11 -2.44 14.82
CA ARG A 78 1.02 -1.29 14.67
C ARG A 78 2.09 -1.54 13.61
N GLN A 79 2.79 -2.68 13.67
CA GLN A 79 3.80 -3.02 12.66
C GLN A 79 3.22 -3.07 11.24
N LYS A 80 2.03 -3.65 11.09
CA LYS A 80 1.33 -3.69 9.80
C LYS A 80 0.84 -2.31 9.38
N SER A 81 0.46 -1.46 10.32
CA SER A 81 0.04 -0.09 10.05
C SER A 81 1.20 0.72 9.48
N ASP A 82 2.37 0.67 10.12
CA ASP A 82 3.58 1.36 9.64
C ASP A 82 3.96 0.88 8.24
N MET A 83 3.92 -0.44 8.01
CA MET A 83 4.18 -1.01 6.68
C MET A 83 3.14 -0.54 5.65
N SER A 84 1.86 -0.45 6.02
CA SER A 84 0.79 -0.02 5.11
C SER A 84 0.95 1.44 4.72
N TYR A 85 1.37 2.31 5.64
CA TYR A 85 1.73 3.70 5.33
C TYR A 85 2.85 3.76 4.28
N LEU A 86 3.92 2.98 4.48
CA LEU A 86 5.03 2.93 3.53
C LEU A 86 4.58 2.41 2.15
N LEU A 87 3.71 1.41 2.10
CA LEU A 87 3.17 0.89 0.84
C LEU A 87 2.29 1.92 0.12
N LEU A 88 1.51 2.72 0.86
CA LEU A 88 0.74 3.83 0.30
C LEU A 88 1.66 4.90 -0.30
N ASP A 89 2.72 5.29 0.41
CA ASP A 89 3.71 6.25 -0.09
C ASP A 89 4.43 5.72 -1.34
N VAL A 90 4.75 4.42 -1.38
CA VAL A 90 5.32 3.77 -2.56
C VAL A 90 4.35 3.78 -3.74
N ALA A 91 3.06 3.58 -3.51
CA ALA A 91 2.05 3.64 -4.56
C ALA A 91 1.93 5.05 -5.15
N GLU A 92 1.88 6.08 -4.30
CA GLU A 92 1.88 7.49 -4.74
C GLU A 92 3.15 7.83 -5.52
N SER A 93 4.33 7.50 -4.98
CA SER A 93 5.61 7.80 -5.64
C SER A 93 5.74 7.10 -7.00
N LYS A 94 5.23 5.86 -7.12
CA LYS A 94 5.17 5.16 -8.42
C LYS A 94 4.26 5.88 -9.41
N ALA A 95 3.12 6.37 -8.94
CA ALA A 95 2.17 7.12 -9.77
C ALA A 95 2.80 8.42 -10.30
N GLU A 96 3.41 9.21 -9.42
CA GLU A 96 4.14 10.43 -9.77
C GLU A 96 5.27 10.16 -10.77
N LYS A 97 6.03 9.07 -10.56
CA LYS A 97 7.09 8.67 -11.48
C LYS A 97 6.55 8.34 -12.86
N ARG A 98 5.42 7.62 -12.96
CA ARG A 98 4.81 7.30 -14.26
C ARG A 98 4.33 8.56 -14.97
N GLU A 99 3.66 9.46 -14.25
CA GLU A 99 3.24 10.75 -14.80
C GLU A 99 4.42 11.57 -15.35
N LEU A 100 5.52 11.66 -14.59
CA LEU A 100 6.72 12.36 -15.05
C LEU A 100 7.32 11.72 -16.30
N LEU A 101 7.32 10.38 -16.38
CA LEU A 101 7.81 9.67 -17.57
C LEU A 101 6.94 9.95 -18.80
N GLU A 102 5.61 10.02 -18.65
CA GLU A 102 4.70 10.40 -19.72
C GLU A 102 4.94 11.84 -20.18
N GLN A 103 5.08 12.79 -19.25
CA GLN A 103 5.38 14.18 -19.59
C GLN A 103 6.72 14.30 -20.33
N VAL A 104 7.75 13.58 -19.89
CA VAL A 104 9.06 13.56 -20.57
C VAL A 104 8.93 12.97 -21.98
N ALA A 105 8.14 11.91 -22.17
CA ALA A 105 7.90 11.32 -23.49
C ALA A 105 7.21 12.32 -24.44
N LEU A 106 6.19 13.03 -23.95
CA LEU A 106 5.50 14.08 -24.71
C LEU A 106 6.46 15.21 -25.11
N LYS A 107 7.27 15.71 -24.16
CA LYS A 107 8.23 16.78 -24.44
C LYS A 107 9.31 16.37 -25.43
N ARG A 108 9.78 15.13 -25.37
CA ARG A 108 10.72 14.58 -26.36
C ARG A 108 10.10 14.49 -27.76
N ALA A 109 8.82 14.13 -27.85
CA ALA A 109 8.12 14.09 -29.14
C ALA A 109 7.93 15.50 -29.72
N GLU A 110 7.56 16.48 -28.90
CA GLU A 110 7.46 17.89 -29.28
C GLU A 110 8.81 18.43 -29.79
N LEU A 111 9.91 18.16 -29.06
CA LEU A 111 11.25 18.58 -29.45
C LEU A 111 11.66 17.99 -30.81
N LYS A 112 11.47 16.68 -31.01
CA LYS A 112 11.78 16.05 -32.31
C LYS A 112 10.99 16.66 -33.46
N LYS A 113 9.72 17.01 -33.22
CA LYS A 113 8.90 17.66 -34.26
C LYS A 113 9.47 19.04 -34.61
N LEU A 114 9.87 19.82 -33.62
CA LEU A 114 10.48 21.13 -33.81
C LEU A 114 11.85 21.03 -34.51
N GLU A 115 12.66 20.04 -34.13
CA GLU A 115 13.93 19.75 -34.80
C GLU A 115 13.73 19.42 -36.28
N LEU A 116 12.78 18.55 -36.61
CA LEU A 116 12.44 18.22 -38.00
C LEU A 116 11.92 19.43 -38.78
N GLN A 117 11.12 20.30 -38.15
CA GLN A 117 10.66 21.54 -38.79
C GLN A 117 11.83 22.49 -39.05
N LEU A 118 12.77 22.59 -38.11
CA LEU A 118 13.96 23.41 -38.25
C LEU A 118 14.89 22.88 -39.35
N GLU A 119 15.10 21.56 -39.43
CA GLU A 119 15.87 20.92 -40.51
C GLU A 119 15.24 21.15 -41.89
N LYS A 120 13.91 21.05 -42.02
CA LYS A 120 13.20 21.36 -43.27
C LYS A 120 13.38 22.81 -43.70
N ASN A 121 13.28 23.74 -42.75
CA ASN A 121 13.48 25.16 -43.03
C ASN A 121 14.94 25.45 -43.44
N LEU A 122 15.92 24.81 -42.81
CA LEU A 122 17.35 24.99 -43.13
C LEU A 122 17.77 24.34 -44.45
N SER A 123 17.18 23.20 -44.80
CA SER A 123 17.47 22.49 -46.06
C SER A 123 16.81 23.14 -47.28
N GLY A 124 15.94 24.13 -47.09
CA GLY A 124 15.21 24.77 -48.17
C GLY A 124 14.19 23.85 -48.85
N GLU A 125 13.83 22.72 -48.20
CA GLU A 125 12.77 21.80 -48.63
C GLU A 125 11.36 22.37 -48.35
N GLU A 126 11.21 23.69 -48.29
CA GLU A 126 9.90 24.34 -48.44
C GLU A 126 9.54 24.38 -49.93
N LYS A 127 9.03 23.26 -50.46
CA LYS A 127 8.20 23.24 -51.67
C LYS A 127 7.00 22.32 -51.48
#